data_AF-A0A1I5HMY4-F1
#
_entry.id   AF-A0A1I5HMY4-F1
#
_cell.length_a   1.000
_cell.length_b   1.000
_cell.length_c   1.000
_cell.angle_alpha   90.00
_cell.angle_beta   90.00
_cell.angle_gamma   90.00
#
_symmetry.space_group_name_H-M   'P 1'
#
loop_
_entity.id
_entity.type
_entity.pdbx_description
1 polymer ?
#
loop_
_entity_poly.entity_id
_entity_poly.type
_entity_poly.pdbx_seq_one_letter_code
_entity_poly.pdbx_strand_id
1 'polypeptide(L)'
;MNQYPVVIAGGGTVGLATAVFLGHHGVPSLVVERRAEPSNHPRALGISPRTLEFFREAGIRDAVDAVAVRSTELWKANVRTVAEIDRRGHRPKPHFDRTESPEATRGHYPQDLLDSVLLPAARERGATVEFGVEVTGVEQDDDGASVALSDGRVIRTDYLVGADGARSAVRGLLGISTTGPGEIGDTTVNILFNADLVGHFGSMPVMTEISHPEAPGMLLAVGERRWVLHVVSPTGENFSKERCAALVRTAIGADVPVEIVNPLPWRANVRMADEFRAGRVFLVGDAARTISPLGAFGLNTGLADAHNLAWKLAMVLREQAGDRLLDSYHEERHAVAELVTQQALLRRENPAPHWDPAAVAERAAVGMWNAPVVLMGYRYDSSAVVDPITAVPSTEDVVASRDGAPGSLLPHRWLDGNTSTLDLPESRFAVLTGPAGEPWREAAQRVAAARGLEVRTARLDAEWASSVGIDDGGALLVRPDGFIAWRTDQNADDAVLDKVLAAVTGR
;
A
#
# COMPACT_ATOMS: atom_id res chain seq x y z
N MET A 1 -20.97 -0.85 -24.12
CA MET A 1 -20.21 -1.16 -22.90
C MET A 1 -19.20 -2.24 -23.23
N ASN A 2 -17.93 -1.99 -22.93
CA ASN A 2 -16.87 -2.99 -23.10
C ASN A 2 -17.12 -4.18 -22.18
N GLN A 3 -16.74 -5.39 -22.60
CA GLN A 3 -16.82 -6.59 -21.75
C GLN A 3 -15.99 -6.42 -20.48
N TYR A 4 -14.84 -5.74 -20.61
CA TYR A 4 -13.95 -5.38 -19.52
C TYR A 4 -13.73 -3.86 -19.58
N PRO A 5 -14.40 -3.08 -18.72
CA PRO A 5 -14.19 -1.63 -18.64
C PRO A 5 -12.76 -1.25 -18.25
N VAL A 6 -12.10 -2.13 -17.50
CA VAL A 6 -10.70 -1.96 -17.11
C VAL A 6 -9.91 -3.22 -17.43
N VAL A 7 -8.79 -3.05 -18.15
CA VAL A 7 -7.76 -4.09 -18.30
C VAL A 7 -6.60 -3.76 -17.37
N ILE A 8 -6.05 -4.77 -16.70
CA ILE A 8 -4.92 -4.67 -15.78
C ILE A 8 -3.78 -5.53 -16.35
N ALA A 9 -2.67 -4.89 -16.70
CA ALA A 9 -1.46 -5.58 -17.12
C ALA A 9 -0.62 -5.94 -15.88
N GLY A 10 -0.52 -7.22 -15.55
CA GLY A 10 0.22 -7.75 -14.40
C GLY A 10 -0.69 -8.36 -13.33
N GLY A 11 -0.44 -9.62 -13.00
CA GLY A 11 -1.17 -10.40 -11.99
C GLY A 11 -0.33 -10.69 -10.74
N GLY A 12 0.60 -9.78 -10.39
CA GLY A 12 1.24 -9.77 -9.08
C GLY A 12 0.36 -9.08 -8.03
N THR A 13 0.84 -9.02 -6.78
CA THR A 13 0.10 -8.49 -5.62
C THR A 13 -0.64 -7.18 -5.87
N VAL A 14 0.02 -6.16 -6.45
CA VAL A 14 -0.62 -4.87 -6.73
C VAL A 14 -1.70 -4.98 -7.80
N GLY A 15 -1.47 -5.71 -8.89
CA GLY A 15 -2.46 -5.89 -9.95
C GLY A 15 -3.69 -6.69 -9.49
N LEU A 16 -3.49 -7.74 -8.69
CA LEU A 16 -4.58 -8.49 -8.07
C LEU A 16 -5.36 -7.62 -7.06
N ALA A 17 -4.66 -6.81 -6.27
CA ALA A 17 -5.31 -5.86 -5.35
C ALA A 17 -6.11 -4.79 -6.10
N THR A 18 -5.59 -4.24 -7.21
CA THR A 18 -6.35 -3.34 -8.09
C THR A 18 -7.65 -4.00 -8.54
N ALA A 19 -7.61 -5.27 -8.96
CA ALA A 19 -8.81 -6.01 -9.35
C ALA A 19 -9.79 -6.21 -8.17
N VAL A 20 -9.30 -6.50 -6.97
CA VAL A 20 -10.13 -6.58 -5.74
C VAL A 20 -10.81 -5.24 -5.45
N PHE A 21 -10.07 -4.13 -5.48
CA PHE A 21 -10.61 -2.80 -5.16
C PHE A 21 -11.58 -2.31 -6.24
N LEU A 22 -11.30 -2.55 -7.52
CA LEU A 22 -12.26 -2.28 -8.60
C LEU A 22 -13.54 -3.10 -8.43
N GLY A 23 -13.41 -4.39 -8.14
CA GLY A 23 -14.54 -5.28 -7.90
C GLY A 23 -15.34 -4.91 -6.64
N HIS A 24 -14.69 -4.39 -5.59
CA HIS A 24 -15.36 -3.80 -4.42
C HIS A 24 -16.24 -2.61 -4.80
N HIS A 25 -15.78 -1.78 -5.75
CA HIS A 25 -16.58 -0.73 -6.37
C HIS A 25 -17.39 -1.23 -7.57
N GLY A 26 -17.64 -2.54 -7.72
CA GLY A 26 -18.50 -3.11 -8.75
C GLY A 26 -18.02 -2.91 -10.20
N VAL A 27 -16.72 -2.68 -10.42
CA VAL A 27 -16.12 -2.55 -11.75
C VAL A 27 -15.48 -3.89 -12.16
N PRO A 28 -16.05 -4.62 -13.15
CA PRO A 28 -15.43 -5.82 -13.65
C PRO A 28 -14.13 -5.49 -14.38
N SER A 29 -13.17 -6.41 -14.36
CA SER A 29 -11.85 -6.20 -14.97
C SER A 29 -11.26 -7.48 -15.55
N LEU A 30 -10.34 -7.31 -16.50
CA LEU A 30 -9.48 -8.39 -17.02
C LEU A 30 -8.05 -8.15 -16.54
N VAL A 31 -7.49 -9.10 -15.79
CA VAL A 31 -6.07 -9.15 -15.43
C VAL A 31 -5.35 -10.10 -16.37
N VAL A 32 -4.29 -9.62 -17.03
CA VAL A 32 -3.39 -10.46 -17.84
C VAL A 32 -2.01 -10.51 -17.19
N GLU A 33 -1.48 -11.72 -16.98
CA GLU A 33 -0.16 -11.95 -16.37
C GLU A 33 0.73 -12.80 -17.28
N ARG A 34 1.94 -12.31 -17.54
CA ARG A 34 2.90 -12.97 -18.43
C ARG A 34 3.33 -14.36 -17.95
N ARG A 35 3.42 -14.55 -16.62
CA ARG A 35 3.80 -15.85 -16.04
C ARG A 35 2.65 -16.83 -16.22
N ALA A 36 2.98 -18.10 -16.43
CA ALA A 36 2.00 -19.17 -16.52
C ALA A 36 1.32 -19.48 -15.18
N GLU A 37 1.96 -19.12 -14.06
CA GLU A 37 1.48 -19.37 -12.70
C GLU A 37 1.87 -18.21 -11.75
N PRO A 38 1.16 -18.04 -10.62
CA PRO A 38 1.54 -17.09 -9.57
C PRO A 38 2.98 -17.29 -9.07
N SER A 39 3.60 -16.22 -8.59
CA SER A 39 4.94 -16.32 -8.00
C SER A 39 4.88 -17.06 -6.67
N ASN A 40 5.80 -18.01 -6.46
CA ASN A 40 5.98 -18.72 -5.20
C ASN A 40 7.03 -18.07 -4.27
N HIS A 41 7.50 -16.87 -4.61
CA HIS A 41 8.56 -16.18 -3.86
C HIS A 41 7.96 -15.13 -2.93
N PRO A 42 8.35 -15.10 -1.64
CA PRO A 42 7.72 -14.25 -0.64
C PRO A 42 7.99 -12.74 -0.82
N ARG A 43 9.12 -12.37 -1.43
CA ARG A 43 9.50 -10.98 -1.78
C ARG A 43 9.26 -10.01 -0.62
N ALA A 44 8.37 -9.02 -0.76
CA ALA A 44 8.08 -8.07 0.31
C ALA A 44 7.24 -8.73 1.41
N LEU A 45 7.55 -8.41 2.67
CA LEU A 45 6.97 -9.07 3.84
C LEU A 45 6.17 -8.11 4.74
N GLY A 46 6.57 -6.84 4.77
CA GLY A 46 6.01 -5.84 5.66
C GLY A 46 4.74 -5.22 5.08
N ILE A 47 3.64 -5.34 5.82
CA ILE A 47 2.38 -4.64 5.56
C ILE A 47 2.11 -3.70 6.73
N SER A 48 1.69 -2.49 6.43
CA SER A 48 1.38 -1.43 7.38
C SER A 48 -0.09 -1.48 7.82
N PRO A 49 -0.45 -0.88 8.98
CA PRO A 49 -1.85 -0.73 9.37
C PRO A 49 -2.71 -0.07 8.29
N ARG A 50 -2.20 0.95 7.61
CA ARG A 50 -2.91 1.63 6.51
C ARG A 50 -3.28 0.68 5.37
N THR A 51 -2.42 -0.27 5.05
CA THR A 51 -2.73 -1.27 4.01
C THR A 51 -3.76 -2.30 4.50
N LEU A 52 -3.75 -2.62 5.79
CA LEU A 52 -4.77 -3.49 6.38
C LEU A 52 -6.14 -2.80 6.40
N GLU A 53 -6.20 -1.46 6.56
CA GLU A 53 -7.44 -0.69 6.43
C GLU A 53 -8.07 -0.88 5.04
N PHE A 54 -7.28 -0.91 3.96
CA PHE A 54 -7.81 -1.18 2.61
C PHE A 54 -8.48 -2.56 2.51
N PHE A 55 -7.88 -3.57 3.13
CA PHE A 55 -8.42 -4.94 3.12
C PHE A 55 -9.62 -5.11 4.07
N ARG A 56 -9.68 -4.33 5.16
CA ARG A 56 -10.85 -4.20 6.01
C ARG A 56 -12.01 -3.61 5.23
N GLU A 57 -11.77 -2.49 4.55
CA GLU A 57 -12.76 -1.81 3.71
C GLU A 57 -13.28 -2.72 2.59
N ALA A 58 -12.39 -3.46 1.90
CA ALA A 58 -12.77 -4.42 0.86
C ALA A 58 -13.39 -5.73 1.38
N GLY A 59 -13.49 -5.90 2.71
CA GLY A 59 -14.10 -7.07 3.34
C GLY A 59 -13.29 -8.36 3.22
N ILE A 60 -11.97 -8.29 3.03
CA ILE A 60 -11.08 -9.47 2.93
C ILE A 60 -10.03 -9.54 4.04
N ARG A 61 -10.15 -8.70 5.07
CA ARG A 61 -9.19 -8.59 6.17
C ARG A 61 -8.90 -9.90 6.88
N ASP A 62 -9.94 -10.68 7.18
CA ASP A 62 -9.81 -11.96 7.87
C ASP A 62 -9.05 -13.00 7.04
N ALA A 63 -9.32 -13.04 5.73
CA ALA A 63 -8.61 -13.91 4.80
C ALA A 63 -7.13 -13.52 4.68
N VAL A 64 -6.83 -12.21 4.64
CA VAL A 64 -5.45 -11.69 4.68
C VAL A 64 -4.77 -12.04 6.00
N ASP A 65 -5.48 -11.97 7.13
CA ASP A 65 -4.96 -12.36 8.44
C ASP A 65 -4.69 -13.85 8.58
N ALA A 66 -5.48 -14.69 7.91
CA ALA A 66 -5.33 -16.15 7.95
C ALA A 66 -4.01 -16.62 7.34
N VAL A 67 -3.45 -15.84 6.40
CA VAL A 67 -2.17 -16.15 5.74
C VAL A 67 -0.98 -15.38 6.33
N ALA A 68 -1.20 -14.58 7.36
CA ALA A 68 -0.14 -13.88 8.06
C ALA A 68 0.80 -14.87 8.75
N VAL A 69 2.10 -14.72 8.51
CA VAL A 69 3.15 -15.46 9.22
C VAL A 69 3.38 -14.77 10.54
N ARG A 70 2.85 -15.38 11.60
CA ARG A 70 2.89 -14.81 12.96
C ARG A 70 4.33 -14.60 13.41
N SER A 71 4.71 -13.34 13.61
CA SER A 71 5.78 -13.00 14.55
C SER A 71 5.08 -12.70 15.87
N THR A 72 5.36 -13.50 16.89
CA THR A 72 4.62 -13.41 18.15
C THR A 72 4.90 -12.10 18.87
N GLU A 73 6.00 -11.41 18.54
CA GLU A 73 6.48 -10.21 19.22
C GLU A 73 7.26 -9.29 18.24
N LEU A 74 7.04 -7.96 18.24
CA LEU A 74 7.79 -7.00 17.39
C LEU A 74 9.18 -6.71 17.96
N TRP A 75 10.08 -7.68 17.93
CA TRP A 75 11.50 -7.46 18.27
C TRP A 75 12.41 -8.00 17.18
N LYS A 76 13.64 -7.45 17.15
CA LYS A 76 14.73 -7.90 16.30
C LYS A 76 15.71 -8.71 17.14
N ALA A 77 16.02 -9.92 16.70
CA ALA A 77 17.10 -10.71 17.27
C ALA A 77 18.43 -10.29 16.63
N ASN A 78 19.46 -10.09 17.45
CA ASN A 78 20.83 -9.90 16.99
C ASN A 78 21.68 -11.00 17.62
N VAL A 79 22.09 -11.98 16.82
CA VAL A 79 22.80 -13.16 17.30
C VAL A 79 23.91 -13.54 16.33
N ARG A 80 24.91 -14.27 16.84
CA ARG A 80 25.92 -14.85 15.96
C ARG A 80 25.30 -15.95 15.09
N THR A 81 24.50 -16.85 15.67
CA THR A 81 23.75 -17.90 14.97
C THR A 81 22.37 -18.10 15.61
N VAL A 82 21.42 -18.73 14.90
CA VAL A 82 20.06 -19.01 15.43
C VAL A 82 20.11 -19.90 16.68
N ALA A 83 21.06 -20.84 16.76
CA ALA A 83 21.25 -21.72 17.90
C ALA A 83 21.57 -20.96 19.21
N GLU A 84 22.10 -19.76 19.10
CA GLU A 84 22.50 -18.90 20.23
C GLU A 84 21.37 -17.96 20.69
N ILE A 85 20.17 -18.02 20.10
CA ILE A 85 19.04 -17.20 20.53
C ILE A 85 18.64 -17.58 21.96
N ASP A 86 18.64 -16.58 22.83
CA ASP A 86 18.09 -16.70 24.17
C ASP A 86 16.56 -16.85 24.10
N ARG A 87 16.10 -18.08 24.34
CA ARG A 87 14.68 -18.47 24.34
C ARG A 87 13.94 -18.10 25.63
N ARG A 88 14.66 -17.76 26.70
CA ARG A 88 14.10 -17.56 28.05
C ARG A 88 13.97 -16.08 28.41
N GLY A 89 14.63 -15.20 27.66
CA GLY A 89 14.56 -13.77 27.87
C GLY A 89 13.15 -13.23 27.71
N HIS A 90 12.72 -12.41 28.67
CA HIS A 90 11.51 -11.61 28.52
C HIS A 90 11.67 -10.69 27.30
N ARG A 91 10.74 -10.79 26.35
CA ARG A 91 10.66 -9.87 25.20
C ARG A 91 9.47 -8.95 25.45
N PRO A 92 9.64 -7.63 25.32
CA PRO A 92 8.53 -6.71 25.49
C PRO A 92 7.46 -7.06 24.45
N LYS A 93 6.22 -7.17 24.91
CA LYS A 93 5.11 -7.31 23.98
C LYS A 93 4.98 -6.05 23.17
N PRO A 94 4.79 -6.13 21.84
CA PRO A 94 4.48 -4.96 21.06
C PRO A 94 3.24 -4.31 21.63
N HIS A 95 3.39 -3.07 22.08
CA HIS A 95 2.24 -2.21 22.25
C HIS A 95 1.91 -1.68 20.87
N PHE A 96 0.91 -2.29 20.22
CA PHE A 96 0.31 -1.67 19.06
C PHE A 96 -0.53 -0.52 19.58
N ASP A 97 -0.05 0.70 19.37
CA ASP A 97 -0.84 1.87 19.66
C ASP A 97 -2.04 1.89 18.69
N ARG A 98 -3.18 1.37 19.16
CA ARG A 98 -4.43 1.34 18.39
C ARG A 98 -5.07 2.73 18.31
N THR A 99 -4.38 3.79 18.73
CA THR A 99 -4.83 5.17 18.48
C THR A 99 -4.56 5.58 17.03
N GLU A 100 -3.56 5.00 16.36
CA GLU A 100 -3.22 5.36 14.98
C GLU A 100 -4.17 4.71 13.96
N SER A 101 -4.64 3.50 14.22
CA SER A 101 -5.43 2.70 13.27
C SER A 101 -6.28 1.66 14.02
N PRO A 102 -7.47 1.30 13.51
CA PRO A 102 -8.21 0.16 14.05
C PRO A 102 -7.47 -1.17 13.79
N GLU A 103 -6.56 -1.18 12.82
CA GLU A 103 -5.82 -2.35 12.38
C GLU A 103 -4.44 -2.47 13.05
N ALA A 104 -4.04 -3.71 13.30
CA ALA A 104 -2.72 -4.06 13.79
C ALA A 104 -2.17 -5.24 12.98
N THR A 105 -0.87 -5.23 12.74
CA THR A 105 -0.20 -6.30 12.00
C THR A 105 -0.08 -7.55 12.88
N ARG A 106 -0.30 -8.73 12.32
CA ARG A 106 -0.09 -10.02 13.02
C ARG A 106 1.28 -10.63 12.80
N GLY A 107 2.12 -9.97 12.00
CA GLY A 107 3.45 -10.42 11.60
C GLY A 107 3.75 -10.05 10.17
N HIS A 108 4.35 -10.97 9.43
CA HIS A 108 4.65 -10.78 8.01
C HIS A 108 3.52 -11.28 7.12
N TYR A 109 3.43 -10.69 5.94
CA TYR A 109 2.52 -11.10 4.88
C TYR A 109 3.35 -11.34 3.61
N PRO A 110 3.96 -12.54 3.46
CA PRO A 110 4.65 -12.91 2.24
C PRO A 110 3.76 -12.71 1.01
N GLN A 111 4.31 -12.11 -0.07
CA GLN A 111 3.53 -11.80 -1.26
C GLN A 111 2.88 -13.03 -1.90
N ASP A 112 3.56 -14.18 -1.94
CA ASP A 112 3.00 -15.41 -2.49
C ASP A 112 1.77 -15.89 -1.71
N LEU A 113 1.79 -15.75 -0.38
CA LEU A 113 0.65 -16.06 0.47
C LEU A 113 -0.46 -15.01 0.35
N LEU A 114 -0.11 -13.73 0.24
CA LEU A 114 -1.09 -12.67 0.01
C LEU A 114 -1.78 -12.83 -1.36
N ASP A 115 -1.02 -13.14 -2.41
CA ASP A 115 -1.52 -13.41 -3.76
C ASP A 115 -2.48 -14.61 -3.76
N SER A 116 -2.26 -15.61 -2.90
CA SER A 116 -3.17 -16.76 -2.74
C SER A 116 -4.55 -16.38 -2.21
N VAL A 117 -4.67 -15.24 -1.53
CA VAL A 117 -5.94 -14.66 -1.06
C VAL A 117 -6.51 -13.68 -2.06
N LEU A 118 -5.68 -12.81 -2.64
CA LEU A 118 -6.11 -11.78 -3.57
C LEU A 118 -6.66 -12.37 -4.88
N LEU A 119 -6.06 -13.44 -5.39
CA LEU A 119 -6.50 -14.07 -6.63
C LEU A 119 -7.96 -14.59 -6.57
N PRO A 120 -8.35 -15.45 -5.61
CA PRO A 120 -9.75 -15.85 -5.49
C PRO A 120 -10.66 -14.66 -5.16
N ALA A 121 -10.24 -13.74 -4.28
CA ALA A 121 -11.03 -12.56 -3.93
C ALA A 121 -11.34 -11.65 -5.13
N ALA A 122 -10.40 -11.50 -6.06
CA ALA A 122 -10.59 -10.76 -7.31
C ALA A 122 -11.61 -11.46 -8.22
N ARG A 123 -11.50 -12.79 -8.37
CA ARG A 123 -12.43 -13.60 -9.18
C ARG A 123 -13.85 -13.57 -8.63
N GLU A 124 -14.01 -13.71 -7.32
CA GLU A 124 -15.31 -13.61 -6.64
C GLU A 124 -15.98 -12.26 -6.84
N ARG A 125 -15.19 -11.21 -7.10
CA ARG A 125 -15.66 -9.83 -7.36
C ARG A 125 -15.75 -9.49 -8.85
N GLY A 126 -15.77 -10.50 -9.72
CA GLY A 126 -16.03 -10.32 -11.16
C GLY A 126 -14.80 -10.02 -12.01
N ALA A 127 -13.58 -10.20 -11.49
CA ALA A 127 -12.38 -10.12 -12.32
C ALA A 127 -12.11 -11.44 -13.06
N THR A 128 -11.83 -11.35 -14.36
CA THR A 128 -11.21 -12.45 -15.11
C THR A 128 -9.70 -12.34 -14.95
N VAL A 129 -9.01 -13.45 -14.62
CA VAL A 129 -7.54 -13.47 -14.46
C VAL A 129 -6.95 -14.54 -15.37
N GLU A 130 -6.16 -14.10 -16.34
CA GLU A 130 -5.51 -14.94 -17.37
C GLU A 130 -3.99 -14.91 -17.20
N PHE A 131 -3.42 -16.10 -17.00
CA PHE A 131 -1.97 -16.30 -16.91
C PHE A 131 -1.39 -16.74 -18.26
N GLY A 132 -0.09 -16.52 -18.48
CA GLY A 132 0.61 -16.81 -19.72
C GLY A 132 0.33 -15.82 -20.85
N VAL A 133 -0.26 -14.66 -20.54
CA VAL A 133 -0.66 -13.62 -21.50
C VAL A 133 -0.08 -12.28 -21.06
N GLU A 134 0.60 -11.59 -21.96
CA GLU A 134 1.16 -10.26 -21.67
C GLU A 134 0.67 -9.21 -22.66
N VAL A 135 0.66 -7.95 -22.21
CA VAL A 135 0.39 -6.79 -23.08
C VAL A 135 1.61 -6.52 -23.96
N THR A 136 1.39 -6.43 -25.26
CA THR A 136 2.43 -6.22 -26.29
C THR A 136 2.26 -4.92 -27.06
N GLY A 137 1.09 -4.28 -26.97
CA GLY A 137 0.82 -3.01 -27.64
C GLY A 137 -0.32 -2.24 -26.97
N VAL A 138 -0.25 -0.92 -27.02
CA VAL A 138 -1.28 -0.02 -26.49
C VAL A 138 -1.49 1.11 -27.49
N GLU A 139 -2.72 1.25 -27.96
CA GLU A 139 -3.20 2.43 -28.67
C GLU A 139 -4.38 3.01 -27.89
N GLN A 140 -4.57 4.33 -27.90
CA GLN A 140 -5.67 4.97 -27.20
C GLN A 140 -6.20 6.17 -27.98
N ASP A 141 -7.45 6.49 -27.71
CA ASP A 141 -8.20 7.60 -28.30
C ASP A 141 -9.12 8.23 -27.22
N ASP A 142 -9.96 9.17 -27.63
CA ASP A 142 -10.84 9.90 -26.72
C ASP A 142 -11.89 9.01 -26.04
N ASP A 143 -12.17 7.81 -26.56
CA ASP A 143 -13.24 6.91 -26.10
C ASP A 143 -12.72 5.68 -25.34
N GLY A 144 -11.41 5.38 -25.36
CA GLY A 144 -10.88 4.16 -24.76
C GLY A 144 -9.44 3.83 -25.14
N ALA A 145 -9.01 2.62 -24.76
CA ALA A 145 -7.73 2.03 -25.16
C ALA A 145 -7.92 0.67 -25.85
N SER A 146 -7.11 0.41 -26.87
CA SER A 146 -6.97 -0.86 -27.58
C SER A 146 -5.69 -1.55 -27.12
N VAL A 147 -5.83 -2.67 -26.43
CA VAL A 147 -4.73 -3.40 -25.77
C VAL A 147 -4.43 -4.67 -26.56
N ALA A 148 -3.27 -4.72 -27.22
CA ALA A 148 -2.80 -5.91 -27.91
C ALA A 148 -2.14 -6.89 -26.91
N LEU A 149 -2.47 -8.17 -27.05
CA LEU A 149 -2.00 -9.26 -26.19
C LEU A 149 -1.04 -10.19 -26.96
N SER A 150 -0.21 -10.91 -26.22
CA SER A 150 0.79 -11.84 -26.78
C SER A 150 0.22 -13.04 -27.53
N ASP A 151 -1.05 -13.36 -27.32
CA ASP A 151 -1.76 -14.44 -28.03
C ASP A 151 -2.49 -13.95 -29.30
N GLY A 152 -2.29 -12.69 -29.68
CA GLY A 152 -2.84 -12.07 -30.88
C GLY A 152 -4.21 -11.43 -30.70
N ARG A 153 -4.83 -11.52 -29.52
CA ARG A 153 -6.07 -10.77 -29.23
C ARG A 153 -5.79 -9.27 -29.10
N VAL A 154 -6.77 -8.46 -29.46
CA VAL A 154 -6.82 -7.03 -29.14
C VAL A 154 -8.10 -6.77 -28.36
N ILE A 155 -7.96 -6.23 -27.15
CA ILE A 155 -9.07 -5.95 -26.25
C ILE A 155 -9.33 -4.44 -26.24
N ARG A 156 -10.57 -4.05 -26.54
CA ARG A 156 -11.04 -2.68 -26.35
C ARG A 156 -11.55 -2.50 -24.92
N THR A 157 -11.06 -1.48 -24.24
CA THR A 157 -11.35 -1.16 -22.83
C THR A 157 -11.51 0.35 -22.65
N ASP A 158 -12.18 0.78 -21.58
CA ASP A 158 -12.29 2.20 -21.26
C ASP A 158 -10.98 2.73 -20.65
N TYR A 159 -10.33 1.90 -19.84
CA TYR A 159 -9.04 2.21 -19.20
C TYR A 159 -8.09 0.99 -19.13
N LEU A 160 -6.79 1.28 -19.09
CA LEU A 160 -5.71 0.30 -18.86
C LEU A 160 -4.94 0.68 -17.59
N VAL A 161 -4.68 -0.30 -16.73
CA VAL A 161 -3.80 -0.14 -15.55
C VAL A 161 -2.54 -0.98 -15.73
N GLY A 162 -1.38 -0.33 -15.85
CA GLY A 162 -0.07 -0.94 -15.83
C GLY A 162 0.36 -1.28 -14.41
N ALA A 163 0.28 -2.56 -14.05
CA ALA A 163 0.74 -3.16 -12.79
C ALA A 163 1.82 -4.24 -13.04
N ASP A 164 2.53 -4.12 -14.17
CA ASP A 164 3.40 -5.15 -14.76
C ASP A 164 4.86 -5.08 -14.28
N GLY A 165 5.10 -4.30 -13.22
CA GLY A 165 6.31 -4.30 -12.40
C GLY A 165 7.45 -3.43 -12.89
N ALA A 166 8.63 -3.57 -12.28
CA ALA A 166 9.79 -2.70 -12.48
C ALA A 166 10.20 -2.51 -13.96
N ARG A 167 10.05 -3.57 -14.77
CA ARG A 167 10.28 -3.57 -16.22
C ARG A 167 8.95 -3.52 -16.98
N SER A 168 8.13 -2.52 -16.64
CA SER A 168 6.80 -2.32 -17.21
C SER A 168 6.88 -2.15 -18.73
N ALA A 169 6.23 -3.06 -19.46
CA ALA A 169 6.00 -2.98 -20.89
C ALA A 169 5.01 -1.85 -21.18
N VAL A 170 3.96 -1.67 -20.36
CA VAL A 170 2.98 -0.59 -20.51
C VAL A 170 3.66 0.78 -20.47
N ARG A 171 4.51 1.04 -19.47
CA ARG A 171 5.29 2.28 -19.36
C ARG A 171 6.18 2.51 -20.59
N GLY A 172 6.84 1.45 -21.06
CA GLY A 172 7.70 1.51 -22.25
C GLY A 172 6.94 1.79 -23.54
N LEU A 173 5.78 1.17 -23.73
CA LEU A 173 4.91 1.37 -24.91
C LEU A 173 4.35 2.80 -24.99
N LEU A 174 4.13 3.44 -23.85
CA LEU A 174 3.71 4.84 -23.77
C LEU A 174 4.85 5.85 -23.90
N GLY A 175 6.10 5.39 -23.92
CA GLY A 175 7.27 6.28 -23.94
C GLY A 175 7.44 7.12 -22.67
N ILE A 176 6.88 6.67 -21.53
CA ILE A 176 7.01 7.39 -20.26
C ILE A 176 8.42 7.16 -19.70
N SER A 177 9.14 8.26 -19.53
CA SER A 177 10.49 8.27 -18.96
C SER A 177 10.49 7.99 -17.45
N THR A 178 11.67 7.67 -16.91
CA THR A 178 11.84 7.44 -15.47
C THR A 178 13.05 8.19 -14.94
N THR A 179 12.90 8.78 -13.75
CA THR A 179 13.96 9.45 -13.00
C THR A 179 14.38 8.64 -11.77
N GLY A 180 15.63 8.78 -11.32
CA GLY A 180 16.16 8.14 -10.11
C GLY A 180 17.58 7.60 -10.28
N PRO A 181 18.23 7.18 -9.18
CA PRO A 181 19.63 6.74 -9.21
C PRO A 181 19.84 5.38 -9.89
N GLY A 182 18.76 4.67 -10.26
CA GLY A 182 18.85 3.38 -10.92
C GLY A 182 19.26 2.26 -9.96
N GLU A 183 20.16 1.39 -10.38
CA GLU A 183 20.63 0.30 -9.51
C GLU A 183 21.53 0.85 -8.41
N ILE A 184 21.22 0.53 -7.15
CA ILE A 184 21.96 0.99 -5.99
C ILE A 184 22.39 -0.16 -5.09
N GLY A 185 23.62 -0.08 -4.58
CA GLY A 185 24.18 -1.05 -3.64
C GLY A 185 24.66 -2.36 -4.23
N ASP A 186 25.06 -3.23 -3.32
CA ASP A 186 25.54 -4.56 -3.62
C ASP A 186 24.40 -5.51 -3.96
N THR A 187 24.75 -6.58 -4.68
CA THR A 187 23.81 -7.67 -4.94
C THR A 187 23.47 -8.36 -3.63
N THR A 188 22.18 -8.52 -3.36
CA THR A 188 21.68 -9.33 -2.25
C THR A 188 21.12 -10.63 -2.82
N VAL A 189 21.39 -11.75 -2.16
CA VAL A 189 20.84 -13.05 -2.53
C VAL A 189 19.82 -13.46 -1.49
N ASN A 190 18.58 -13.67 -1.95
CA ASN A 190 17.50 -14.17 -1.13
C ASN A 190 17.49 -15.68 -1.23
N ILE A 191 17.93 -16.37 -0.19
CA ILE A 191 17.96 -17.84 -0.15
C ILE A 191 16.67 -18.30 0.50
N LEU A 192 15.71 -18.77 -0.30
CA LEU A 192 14.49 -19.41 0.20
C LEU A 192 14.79 -20.88 0.53
N PHE A 193 14.48 -21.30 1.75
CA PHE A 193 14.73 -22.66 2.22
C PHE A 193 13.64 -23.16 3.18
N ASN A 194 13.58 -24.48 3.33
CA ASN A 194 12.76 -25.15 4.31
C ASN A 194 13.62 -25.70 5.46
N ALA A 195 13.21 -25.42 6.70
CA ALA A 195 13.82 -25.95 7.92
C ALA A 195 12.83 -25.85 9.10
N ASP A 196 12.94 -26.77 10.06
CA ASP A 196 12.20 -26.69 11.32
C ASP A 196 13.03 -25.91 12.35
N LEU A 197 12.79 -24.60 12.44
CA LEU A 197 13.54 -23.70 13.31
C LEU A 197 12.67 -23.06 14.40
N VAL A 198 11.35 -23.20 14.38
CA VAL A 198 10.44 -22.49 15.30
C VAL A 198 10.80 -22.76 16.76
N GLY A 199 11.15 -24.01 17.08
CA GLY A 199 11.59 -24.41 18.42
C GLY A 199 12.89 -23.74 18.91
N HIS A 200 13.63 -23.06 18.03
CA HIS A 200 14.86 -22.36 18.37
C HIS A 200 14.66 -20.93 18.90
N PHE A 201 13.50 -20.31 18.67
CA PHE A 201 13.28 -18.89 18.96
C PHE A 201 12.61 -18.62 20.33
N GLY A 202 11.84 -19.58 20.87
CA GLY A 202 11.02 -19.36 22.07
C GLY A 202 9.84 -18.42 21.77
N SER A 203 10.12 -17.13 21.54
CA SER A 203 9.21 -16.18 20.89
C SER A 203 9.76 -15.78 19.52
N MET A 204 8.90 -15.74 18.51
CA MET A 204 9.29 -15.46 17.13
C MET A 204 9.59 -13.96 16.94
N PRO A 205 10.84 -13.59 16.58
CA PRO A 205 11.16 -12.21 16.22
C PRO A 205 10.58 -11.86 14.85
N VAL A 206 10.43 -10.57 14.58
CA VAL A 206 10.13 -10.07 13.23
C VAL A 206 11.33 -10.29 12.32
N MET A 207 12.55 -10.22 12.84
CA MET A 207 13.74 -10.36 12.01
C MET A 207 14.92 -10.81 12.86
N THR A 208 15.79 -11.63 12.29
CA THR A 208 17.01 -12.09 12.95
C THR A 208 18.23 -11.66 12.16
N GLU A 209 19.01 -10.74 12.72
CA GLU A 209 20.33 -10.40 12.21
C GLU A 209 21.35 -11.44 12.67
N ILE A 210 22.01 -12.05 11.68
CA ILE A 210 23.06 -13.05 11.83
C ILE A 210 24.40 -12.34 11.65
N SER A 211 25.23 -12.36 12.68
CA SER A 211 26.56 -11.73 12.68
C SER A 211 27.73 -12.70 12.48
N HIS A 212 27.46 -13.99 12.17
CA HIS A 212 28.52 -14.96 11.89
C HIS A 212 29.40 -14.48 10.72
N PRO A 213 30.75 -14.42 10.86
CA PRO A 213 31.63 -13.85 9.82
C PRO A 213 31.54 -14.52 8.45
N GLU A 214 31.24 -15.82 8.42
CA GLU A 214 31.10 -16.60 7.17
C GLU A 214 29.69 -16.59 6.58
N ALA A 215 28.68 -16.13 7.32
CA ALA A 215 27.30 -16.10 6.88
C ALA A 215 26.55 -14.87 7.43
N PRO A 216 27.09 -13.64 7.28
CA PRO A 216 26.41 -12.45 7.76
C PRO A 216 25.15 -12.24 6.93
N GLY A 217 24.02 -11.99 7.58
CA GLY A 217 22.77 -11.89 6.86
C GLY A 217 21.56 -11.65 7.73
N MET A 218 20.41 -11.60 7.07
CA MET A 218 19.12 -11.37 7.69
C MET A 218 18.20 -12.56 7.47
N LEU A 219 17.78 -13.21 8.54
CA LEU A 219 16.86 -14.35 8.51
C LEU A 219 15.44 -13.91 8.87
N LEU A 220 14.47 -14.26 8.04
CA LEU A 220 13.05 -14.00 8.25
C LEU A 220 12.20 -15.26 8.05
N ALA A 221 11.19 -15.41 8.91
CA ALA A 221 10.14 -16.41 8.74
C ALA A 221 9.14 -15.96 7.67
N VAL A 222 8.86 -16.84 6.71
CA VAL A 222 7.89 -16.62 5.62
C VAL A 222 6.88 -17.78 5.52
N GLY A 223 6.78 -18.58 6.58
CA GLY A 223 5.85 -19.68 6.78
C GLY A 223 6.28 -20.48 8.02
N GLU A 224 5.55 -21.54 8.36
CA GLU A 224 5.87 -22.36 9.54
C GLU A 224 7.26 -23.03 9.44
N ARG A 225 7.61 -23.51 8.24
CA ARG A 225 8.89 -24.16 7.95
C ARG A 225 9.67 -23.45 6.85
N ARG A 226 9.15 -22.33 6.34
CA ARG A 226 9.72 -21.60 5.20
C ARG A 226 10.44 -20.36 5.71
N TRP A 227 11.67 -20.18 5.24
CA TRP A 227 12.57 -19.13 5.70
C TRP A 227 13.30 -18.48 4.53
N VAL A 228 13.62 -17.20 4.68
CA VAL A 228 14.51 -16.51 3.76
C VAL A 228 15.72 -16.00 4.51
N LEU A 229 16.92 -16.34 4.02
CA LEU A 229 18.17 -15.73 4.44
C LEU A 229 18.63 -14.74 3.36
N HIS A 230 18.70 -13.46 3.70
CA HIS A 230 19.28 -12.42 2.85
C HIS A 230 20.77 -12.31 3.13
N VAL A 231 21.58 -12.53 2.10
CA VAL A 231 23.05 -12.43 2.17
C VAL A 231 23.53 -11.39 1.18
N VAL A 232 24.33 -10.43 1.64
CA VAL A 232 24.98 -9.45 0.76
C VAL A 232 26.17 -10.12 0.07
N SER A 233 26.24 -9.96 -1.26
CA SER A 233 27.28 -10.50 -2.12
C SER A 233 27.91 -9.39 -2.97
N PRO A 234 29.00 -8.77 -2.51
CA PRO A 234 29.66 -7.67 -3.22
C PRO A 234 30.22 -8.09 -4.59
N THR A 235 30.68 -9.33 -4.73
CA THR A 235 31.41 -9.85 -5.90
C THR A 235 30.52 -10.50 -6.95
N GLY A 236 29.20 -10.56 -6.74
CA GLY A 236 28.26 -11.23 -7.66
C GLY A 236 28.58 -12.72 -7.90
N GLU A 237 29.25 -13.37 -6.95
CA GLU A 237 29.67 -14.77 -7.04
C GLU A 237 28.50 -15.73 -7.32
N ASN A 238 28.81 -16.91 -7.85
CA ASN A 238 27.79 -17.93 -8.07
C ASN A 238 27.28 -18.49 -6.72
N PHE A 239 25.96 -18.50 -6.52
CA PHE A 239 25.28 -19.06 -5.36
C PHE A 239 24.68 -20.42 -5.74
N SER A 240 25.55 -21.43 -5.86
CA SER A 240 25.08 -22.81 -6.05
C SER A 240 24.25 -23.27 -4.85
N LYS A 241 23.38 -24.28 -5.05
CA LYS A 241 22.55 -24.82 -3.96
C LYS A 241 23.40 -25.32 -2.79
N GLU A 242 24.57 -25.89 -3.06
CA GLU A 242 25.50 -26.40 -2.06
C GLU A 242 26.07 -25.27 -1.20
N ARG A 243 26.49 -24.16 -1.84
CA ARG A 243 26.97 -22.97 -1.14
C ARG A 243 25.87 -22.34 -0.30
N CYS A 244 24.66 -22.19 -0.87
CA CYS A 244 23.50 -21.70 -0.14
C CYS A 244 23.17 -22.57 1.08
N ALA A 245 23.23 -23.90 0.93
CA ALA A 245 23.03 -24.83 2.04
C ALA A 245 24.11 -24.68 3.12
N ALA A 246 25.37 -24.47 2.74
CA ALA A 246 26.45 -24.21 3.69
C ALA A 246 26.21 -22.90 4.48
N LEU A 247 25.91 -21.80 3.79
CA LEU A 247 25.60 -20.51 4.42
C LEU A 247 24.42 -20.61 5.40
N VAL A 248 23.34 -21.26 4.97
CA VAL A 248 22.15 -21.46 5.82
C VAL A 248 22.48 -22.31 7.04
N ARG A 249 23.23 -23.41 6.90
CA ARG A 249 23.65 -24.23 8.06
C ARG A 249 24.53 -23.44 9.03
N THR A 250 25.46 -22.64 8.52
CA THR A 250 26.32 -21.77 9.33
C THR A 250 25.49 -20.72 10.08
N ALA A 251 24.53 -20.06 9.41
CA ALA A 251 23.64 -19.09 10.03
C ALA A 251 22.74 -19.72 11.12
N ILE A 252 22.28 -20.96 10.90
CA ILE A 252 21.47 -21.70 11.88
C ILE A 252 22.32 -22.10 13.08
N GLY A 253 23.54 -22.61 12.88
CA GLY A 253 24.44 -23.05 13.94
C GLY A 253 23.99 -24.31 14.70
N ALA A 254 23.05 -25.09 14.14
CA ALA A 254 22.54 -26.33 14.70
C ALA A 254 22.37 -27.40 13.61
N ASP A 255 22.41 -28.66 14.02
CA ASP A 255 22.20 -29.81 13.13
C ASP A 255 20.71 -30.00 12.83
N VAL A 256 20.22 -29.25 11.85
CA VAL A 256 18.83 -29.27 11.38
C VAL A 256 18.81 -29.60 9.88
N PRO A 257 17.90 -30.48 9.42
CA PRO A 257 17.71 -30.70 7.99
C PRO A 257 17.32 -29.40 7.26
N VAL A 258 18.08 -29.07 6.22
CA VAL A 258 17.86 -27.87 5.38
C VAL A 258 17.65 -28.29 3.94
N GLU A 259 16.55 -27.82 3.34
CA GLU A 259 16.27 -27.97 1.92
C GLU A 259 16.28 -26.59 1.25
N ILE A 260 17.17 -26.37 0.28
CA ILE A 260 17.21 -25.12 -0.48
C ILE A 260 16.17 -25.19 -1.60
N VAL A 261 15.20 -24.28 -1.54
CA VAL A 261 14.15 -24.14 -2.57
C VAL A 261 14.74 -23.41 -3.78
N ASN A 262 15.13 -22.14 -3.60
CA ASN A 262 15.72 -21.34 -4.67
C ASN A 262 16.52 -20.14 -4.12
N PRO A 263 17.76 -19.88 -4.60
CA PRO A 263 18.41 -18.60 -4.43
C PRO A 263 17.94 -17.59 -5.50
N LEU A 264 17.60 -16.38 -5.08
CA LEU A 264 17.22 -15.29 -5.98
C LEU A 264 18.18 -14.10 -5.78
N PRO A 265 19.14 -13.88 -6.69
CA PRO A 265 19.95 -12.66 -6.67
C PRO A 265 19.08 -11.47 -7.08
N TRP A 266 19.25 -10.36 -6.40
CA TRP A 266 18.56 -9.12 -6.72
C TRP A 266 19.40 -7.89 -6.31
N ARG A 267 19.18 -6.78 -7.01
CA ARG A 267 19.72 -5.47 -6.66
C ARG A 267 18.58 -4.50 -6.47
N ALA A 268 18.72 -3.62 -5.48
CA ALA A 268 17.78 -2.54 -5.32
C ALA A 268 17.84 -1.62 -6.54
N ASN A 269 16.68 -1.30 -7.08
CA ASN A 269 16.52 -0.34 -8.17
C ASN A 269 15.62 0.77 -7.65
N VAL A 270 16.04 2.02 -7.86
CA VAL A 270 15.24 3.19 -7.51
C VAL A 270 15.00 3.99 -8.77
N ARG A 271 13.74 3.97 -9.19
CA ARG A 271 13.24 4.66 -10.38
C ARG A 271 11.80 5.07 -10.13
N MET A 272 11.41 6.22 -10.65
CA MET A 272 10.05 6.73 -10.62
C MET A 272 9.68 7.14 -12.05
N ALA A 273 8.51 6.74 -12.51
CA ALA A 273 7.95 7.22 -13.77
C ALA A 273 7.63 8.71 -13.64
N ASP A 274 8.00 9.50 -14.64
CA ASP A 274 7.76 10.96 -14.63
C ASP A 274 6.26 11.28 -14.70
N GLU A 275 5.48 10.36 -15.26
CA GLU A 275 4.02 10.45 -15.35
C GLU A 275 3.38 9.17 -14.83
N PHE A 276 2.33 9.31 -14.02
CA PHE A 276 1.55 8.18 -13.48
C PHE A 276 0.28 7.93 -14.28
N ARG A 277 -0.11 8.88 -15.13
CA ARG A 277 -1.26 8.84 -16.03
C ARG A 277 -0.82 9.31 -17.41
N ALA A 278 -1.25 8.61 -18.45
CA ALA A 278 -1.17 9.09 -19.83
C ALA A 278 -2.50 8.81 -20.53
N GLY A 279 -3.36 9.81 -20.58
CA GLY A 279 -4.73 9.69 -21.10
C GLY A 279 -5.54 8.68 -20.30
N ARG A 280 -5.85 7.54 -20.91
CA ARG A 280 -6.66 6.44 -20.36
C ARG A 280 -5.83 5.32 -19.76
N VAL A 281 -4.51 5.51 -19.64
CA VAL A 281 -3.59 4.53 -19.06
C VAL A 281 -2.99 5.05 -17.76
N PHE A 282 -2.97 4.20 -16.73
CA PHE A 282 -2.46 4.51 -15.39
C PHE A 282 -1.37 3.53 -14.99
N LEU A 283 -0.33 3.99 -14.30
CA LEU A 283 0.72 3.13 -13.74
C LEU A 283 0.56 3.01 -12.22
N VAL A 284 0.66 1.80 -11.67
CA VAL A 284 0.59 1.53 -10.22
C VAL A 284 1.78 0.69 -9.75
N GLY A 285 2.12 0.79 -8.46
CA GLY A 285 3.14 -0.06 -7.84
C GLY A 285 4.50 0.03 -8.55
N ASP A 286 5.17 -1.11 -8.74
CA ASP A 286 6.51 -1.19 -9.34
C ASP A 286 6.58 -0.70 -10.80
N ALA A 287 5.45 -0.64 -11.51
CA ALA A 287 5.39 -0.04 -12.84
C ALA A 287 5.53 1.48 -12.79
N ALA A 288 5.02 2.10 -11.72
CA ALA A 288 5.11 3.53 -11.47
C ALA A 288 6.39 3.91 -10.71
N ARG A 289 6.79 3.13 -9.70
CA ARG A 289 8.03 3.37 -8.95
C ARG A 289 8.64 2.11 -8.36
N THR A 290 9.96 2.07 -8.36
CA THR A 290 10.76 1.11 -7.59
C THR A 290 11.56 1.88 -6.55
N ILE A 291 11.71 1.33 -5.35
CA ILE A 291 12.37 2.00 -4.23
C ILE A 291 13.31 1.05 -3.48
N SER A 292 14.18 1.63 -2.65
CA SER A 292 15.01 0.88 -1.70
C SER A 292 14.10 0.11 -0.71
N PRO A 293 14.44 -1.13 -0.32
CA PRO A 293 13.56 -1.99 0.50
C PRO A 293 13.40 -1.51 1.94
N LEU A 294 14.33 -0.72 2.47
CA LEU A 294 14.36 -0.36 3.88
C LEU A 294 13.18 0.58 4.22
N GLY A 295 12.41 0.23 5.26
CA GLY A 295 11.13 0.86 5.60
C GLY A 295 9.90 0.13 5.07
N ALA A 296 10.07 -0.89 4.22
CA ALA A 296 8.98 -1.69 3.64
C ALA A 296 7.92 -0.87 2.88
N PHE A 297 8.27 0.29 2.33
CA PHE A 297 7.28 1.19 1.73
C PHE A 297 6.76 0.71 0.36
N GLY A 298 7.53 -0.05 -0.41
CA GLY A 298 7.25 -0.30 -1.84
C GLY A 298 5.89 -0.93 -2.08
N LEU A 299 5.63 -2.08 -1.44
CA LEU A 299 4.36 -2.78 -1.55
C LEU A 299 3.19 -1.97 -0.96
N ASN A 300 3.38 -1.38 0.23
CA ASN A 300 2.34 -0.59 0.90
C ASN A 300 1.86 0.58 0.05
N THR A 301 2.81 1.36 -0.48
CA THR A 301 2.49 2.49 -1.34
C THR A 301 1.91 2.01 -2.68
N GLY A 302 2.33 0.84 -3.19
CA GLY A 302 1.76 0.26 -4.43
C GLY A 302 0.30 -0.14 -4.27
N LEU A 303 -0.05 -0.72 -3.12
CA LEU A 303 -1.44 -1.02 -2.76
C LEU A 303 -2.27 0.25 -2.54
N ALA A 304 -1.66 1.30 -1.98
CA ALA A 304 -2.30 2.61 -1.86
C ALA A 304 -2.53 3.29 -3.22
N ASP A 305 -1.66 3.09 -4.21
CA ASP A 305 -1.89 3.56 -5.58
C ASP A 305 -3.14 2.90 -6.18
N ALA A 306 -3.24 1.57 -6.04
CA ALA A 306 -4.39 0.80 -6.51
C ALA A 306 -5.71 1.23 -5.83
N HIS A 307 -5.68 1.40 -4.51
CA HIS A 307 -6.85 1.84 -3.72
C HIS A 307 -7.32 3.25 -4.10
N ASN A 308 -6.39 4.20 -4.23
CA ASN A 308 -6.70 5.57 -4.65
C ASN A 308 -7.28 5.65 -6.07
N LEU A 309 -6.80 4.81 -6.99
CA LEU A 309 -7.28 4.82 -8.38
C LEU A 309 -8.66 4.15 -8.54
N ALA A 310 -8.92 3.06 -7.81
CA ALA A 310 -10.09 2.21 -8.04
C ALA A 310 -11.43 2.95 -7.90
N TRP A 311 -11.61 3.75 -6.85
CA TRP A 311 -12.85 4.49 -6.62
C TRP A 311 -13.05 5.60 -7.67
N LYS A 312 -11.97 6.25 -8.11
CA LYS A 312 -12.01 7.31 -9.12
C LYS A 312 -12.46 6.75 -10.47
N LEU A 313 -11.86 5.64 -10.90
CA LEU A 313 -12.28 4.92 -12.11
C LEU A 313 -13.74 4.49 -12.01
N ALA A 314 -14.17 3.92 -10.88
CA ALA A 314 -15.55 3.50 -10.69
C ALA A 314 -16.54 4.66 -10.80
N MET A 315 -16.23 5.83 -10.24
CA MET A 315 -17.09 7.01 -10.33
C MET A 315 -17.18 7.56 -11.76
N VAL A 316 -16.07 7.63 -12.48
CA VAL A 316 -16.09 8.11 -13.88
C VAL A 316 -16.84 7.12 -14.78
N LEU A 317 -16.62 5.82 -14.61
CA LEU A 317 -17.33 4.77 -15.37
C LEU A 317 -18.85 4.75 -15.09
N ARG A 318 -19.28 5.24 -13.92
CA ARG A 318 -20.70 5.41 -13.56
C ARG A 318 -21.25 6.79 -13.93
N GLU A 319 -20.47 7.61 -14.63
CA GLU A 319 -20.82 8.99 -14.97
C GLU A 319 -21.17 9.84 -13.74
N GLN A 320 -20.55 9.56 -12.59
CA GLN A 320 -20.71 10.31 -11.34
C GLN A 320 -19.60 11.34 -11.14
N ALA A 321 -18.49 11.20 -11.86
CA ALA A 321 -17.36 12.12 -11.87
C ALA A 321 -16.87 12.38 -13.31
N GLY A 322 -16.17 13.49 -13.50
CA GLY A 322 -15.53 13.86 -14.77
C GLY A 322 -14.08 13.39 -14.85
N ASP A 323 -13.49 13.51 -16.03
CA ASP A 323 -12.10 13.08 -16.28
C ASP A 323 -11.06 13.79 -15.39
N ARG A 324 -11.35 15.04 -14.98
CA ARG A 324 -10.51 15.80 -14.05
C ARG A 324 -10.33 15.10 -12.69
N LEU A 325 -11.29 14.28 -12.24
CA LEU A 325 -11.08 13.47 -11.04
C LEU A 325 -9.94 12.46 -11.25
N LEU A 326 -9.74 11.94 -12.46
CA LEU A 326 -8.66 11.00 -12.76
C LEU A 326 -7.29 11.69 -12.82
N ASP A 327 -7.22 12.99 -13.13
CA ASP A 327 -5.96 13.77 -13.05
C ASP A 327 -5.43 13.80 -11.62
N SER A 328 -6.33 13.89 -10.64
CA SER A 328 -5.96 13.87 -9.21
C SER A 328 -5.21 12.60 -8.80
N TYR A 329 -5.30 11.50 -9.56
CA TYR A 329 -4.48 10.30 -9.28
C TYR A 329 -2.98 10.61 -9.41
N HIS A 330 -2.58 11.28 -10.50
CA HIS A 330 -1.19 11.67 -10.68
C HIS A 330 -0.78 12.71 -9.64
N GLU A 331 -1.56 13.80 -9.50
CA GLU A 331 -1.31 14.89 -8.54
C GLU A 331 -1.02 14.34 -7.13
N GLU A 332 -1.81 13.36 -6.68
CA GLU A 332 -1.71 12.77 -5.35
C GLU A 332 -0.62 11.70 -5.22
N ARG A 333 -0.62 10.71 -6.11
CA ARG A 333 0.20 9.50 -5.94
C ARG A 333 1.63 9.70 -6.41
N HIS A 334 1.87 10.63 -7.33
CA HIS A 334 3.22 11.00 -7.74
C HIS A 334 3.96 11.73 -6.60
N ALA A 335 3.32 12.70 -5.94
CA ALA A 335 3.92 13.41 -4.79
C ALA A 335 4.23 12.45 -3.62
N VAL A 336 3.33 11.50 -3.33
CA VAL A 336 3.60 10.45 -2.32
C VAL A 336 4.73 9.52 -2.76
N ALA A 337 4.82 9.18 -4.04
CA ALA A 337 5.91 8.39 -4.58
C ALA A 337 7.27 9.07 -4.39
N GLU A 338 7.35 10.38 -4.60
CA GLU A 338 8.55 11.19 -4.36
C GLU A 338 8.95 11.15 -2.89
N LEU A 339 8.02 11.47 -1.98
CA LEU A 339 8.24 11.42 -0.53
C LEU A 339 8.76 10.05 -0.11
N VAL A 340 8.07 8.98 -0.49
CA VAL A 340 8.44 7.60 -0.12
C VAL A 340 9.82 7.23 -0.68
N THR A 341 10.14 7.64 -1.90
CA THR A 341 11.44 7.38 -2.53
C THR A 341 12.56 8.09 -1.78
N GLN A 342 12.38 9.37 -1.47
CA GLN A 342 13.33 10.16 -0.67
C GLN A 342 13.54 9.52 0.71
N GLN A 343 12.45 9.17 1.39
CA GLN A 343 12.48 8.59 2.73
C GLN A 343 13.13 7.20 2.77
N ALA A 344 13.01 6.41 1.69
CA ALA A 344 13.70 5.13 1.54
C ALA A 344 15.21 5.30 1.30
N LEU A 345 15.62 6.35 0.57
CA LEU A 345 17.04 6.68 0.35
C LEU A 345 17.72 7.18 1.63
N LEU A 346 17.07 8.08 2.37
CA LEU A 346 17.59 8.58 3.66
C LEU A 346 17.84 7.44 4.66
N ARG A 347 16.91 6.47 4.74
CA ARG A 347 17.08 5.26 5.58
C ARG A 347 18.21 4.39 5.12
N ARG A 348 18.41 4.25 3.81
CA ARG A 348 19.52 3.48 3.26
C ARG A 348 20.86 4.10 3.64
N GLU A 349 20.98 5.42 3.57
CA GLU A 349 22.18 6.17 3.95
C GLU A 349 22.40 6.15 5.47
N ASN A 350 21.32 6.22 6.25
CA ASN A 350 21.33 6.27 7.70
C ASN A 350 20.40 5.18 8.28
N PRO A 351 20.83 3.90 8.32
CA PRO A 351 19.93 2.81 8.68
C PRO A 351 19.62 2.71 10.18
N ALA A 352 20.51 3.19 11.06
CA ALA A 352 20.33 3.05 12.50
C ALA A 352 19.09 3.79 13.05
N PRO A 353 18.84 5.08 12.71
CA PRO A 353 17.67 5.82 13.21
C PRO A 353 16.30 5.24 12.80
N HIS A 354 16.25 4.35 11.80
CA HIS A 354 15.01 3.67 11.42
C HIS A 354 14.53 2.69 12.50
N TRP A 355 15.47 2.00 13.16
CA TRP A 355 15.19 0.91 14.08
C TRP A 355 15.12 1.35 15.55
N ASP A 356 15.51 2.59 15.84
CA ASP A 356 15.52 3.14 17.18
C ASP A 356 14.38 4.13 17.36
N PRO A 357 13.30 3.78 18.10
CA PRO A 357 12.21 4.70 18.40
C PRO A 357 12.68 6.00 19.08
N ALA A 358 13.77 5.95 19.86
CA ALA A 358 14.31 7.09 20.58
C ALA A 358 15.12 8.05 19.69
N ALA A 359 15.48 7.65 18.46
CA ALA A 359 16.33 8.41 17.55
C ALA A 359 15.61 9.59 16.84
N VAL A 360 14.75 10.31 17.57
CA VAL A 360 13.94 11.43 17.07
C VAL A 360 14.83 12.57 16.55
N ALA A 361 15.86 12.94 17.30
CA ALA A 361 16.75 14.04 16.94
C ALA A 361 17.62 13.69 15.71
N GLU A 362 18.07 12.45 15.63
CA GLU A 362 18.87 11.91 14.52
C GLU A 362 18.06 11.83 13.24
N ARG A 363 16.79 11.40 13.32
CA ARG A 363 15.86 11.43 12.18
C ARG A 363 15.65 12.85 11.69
N ALA A 364 15.34 13.78 12.60
CA ALA A 364 15.15 15.20 12.26
C ALA A 364 16.40 15.82 11.60
N ALA A 365 17.60 15.50 12.10
CA ALA A 365 18.86 16.03 11.58
C ALA A 365 19.14 15.68 10.11
N VAL A 366 18.60 14.56 9.61
CA VAL A 366 18.74 14.11 8.21
C VAL A 366 17.46 14.27 7.40
N GLY A 367 16.41 14.89 7.95
CA GLY A 367 15.10 15.03 7.30
C GLY A 367 14.33 13.72 7.14
N MET A 368 14.69 12.69 7.90
CA MET A 368 13.96 11.42 7.91
C MET A 368 12.69 11.57 8.75
N TRP A 369 11.56 11.18 8.19
CA TRP A 369 10.29 11.11 8.91
C TRP A 369 10.16 9.75 9.57
N ASN A 370 9.40 9.63 10.65
CA ASN A 370 9.02 8.34 11.20
C ASN A 370 8.20 7.53 10.19
N ALA A 371 8.39 6.20 10.16
CA ALA A 371 7.82 5.34 9.11
C ALA A 371 6.27 5.36 9.04
N PRO A 372 5.51 5.39 10.15
CA PRO A 372 4.06 5.57 10.10
C PRO A 372 3.65 6.88 9.42
N VAL A 373 4.34 8.00 9.69
CA VAL A 373 4.04 9.29 9.06
C VAL A 373 4.26 9.22 7.54
N VAL A 374 5.32 8.55 7.08
CA VAL A 374 5.56 8.34 5.63
C VAL A 374 4.42 7.55 4.97
N LEU A 375 3.78 6.62 5.70
CA LEU A 375 2.78 5.71 5.15
C LEU A 375 1.34 6.22 5.23
N MET A 376 1.04 7.12 6.17
CA MET A 376 -0.34 7.57 6.44
C MET A 376 -0.46 8.99 7.01
N GLY A 377 0.64 9.70 7.23
CA GLY A 377 0.66 11.08 7.73
C GLY A 377 0.85 12.16 6.65
N TYR A 378 1.08 11.76 5.39
CA TYR A 378 1.14 12.71 4.27
C TYR A 378 -0.22 13.34 3.97
N ARG A 379 -0.21 14.48 3.28
CA ARG A 379 -1.41 15.20 2.86
C ARG A 379 -1.44 15.37 1.34
N TYR A 380 -2.63 15.21 0.77
CA TYR A 380 -2.87 15.43 -0.65
C TYR A 380 -3.06 16.90 -0.98
N ASP A 381 -2.46 17.30 -2.10
CA ASP A 381 -2.65 18.57 -2.77
C ASP A 381 -3.08 18.26 -4.21
N SER A 382 -4.37 18.42 -4.49
CA SER A 382 -4.93 18.02 -5.77
C SER A 382 -6.24 18.75 -6.06
N SER A 383 -6.67 18.64 -7.30
CA SER A 383 -8.00 19.05 -7.76
C SER A 383 -9.15 18.39 -7.01
N ALA A 384 -8.91 17.26 -6.33
CA ALA A 384 -9.90 16.53 -5.53
C ALA A 384 -9.87 16.91 -4.03
N VAL A 385 -9.22 18.02 -3.68
CA VAL A 385 -9.19 18.62 -2.34
C VAL A 385 -9.45 20.13 -2.45
N VAL A 386 -10.40 20.66 -1.67
CA VAL A 386 -10.71 22.08 -1.63
C VAL A 386 -9.89 22.73 -0.52
N ASP A 387 -9.16 23.79 -0.87
CA ASP A 387 -8.26 24.54 0.02
C ASP A 387 -7.29 23.63 0.80
N PRO A 388 -6.45 22.83 0.10
CA PRO A 388 -5.57 21.85 0.73
C PRO A 388 -4.58 22.51 1.70
N ILE A 389 -4.35 21.86 2.84
CA ILE A 389 -3.31 22.25 3.80
C ILE A 389 -2.17 21.25 3.68
N THR A 390 -1.10 21.63 2.98
CA THR A 390 0.00 20.72 2.63
C THR A 390 1.03 20.52 3.75
N ALA A 391 1.13 21.46 4.69
CA ALA A 391 2.04 21.35 5.82
C ALA A 391 1.61 20.22 6.76
N VAL A 392 2.53 19.31 7.07
CA VAL A 392 2.33 18.25 8.06
C VAL A 392 2.79 18.75 9.43
N PRO A 393 1.97 18.63 10.49
CA PRO A 393 2.27 19.19 11.82
C PRO A 393 3.37 18.42 12.56
N SER A 394 3.63 17.17 12.19
CA SER A 394 4.70 16.37 12.78
C SER A 394 5.27 15.39 11.76
N THR A 395 6.60 15.27 11.72
CA THR A 395 7.29 14.22 10.96
C THR A 395 7.51 12.96 11.79
N GLU A 396 7.06 12.94 13.05
CA GLU A 396 7.29 11.85 14.01
C GLU A 396 6.01 11.21 14.53
N ASP A 397 4.97 12.03 14.72
CA ASP A 397 3.67 11.64 15.27
C ASP A 397 2.62 11.62 14.15
N VAL A 398 2.16 10.41 13.85
CA VAL A 398 1.19 10.17 12.79
C VAL A 398 -0.24 10.52 13.20
N VAL A 399 -0.57 10.42 14.49
CA VAL A 399 -1.87 10.83 15.03
C VAL A 399 -2.00 12.34 14.90
N ALA A 400 -0.96 13.09 15.28
CA ALA A 400 -0.92 14.54 15.09
C ALA A 400 -1.08 14.95 13.61
N SER A 401 -0.60 14.13 12.68
CA SER A 401 -0.70 14.41 11.24
C SER A 401 -2.10 14.25 10.66
N ARG A 402 -3.01 13.60 11.41
CA ARG A 402 -4.42 13.36 11.09
C ARG A 402 -5.28 14.25 11.99
N ASP A 403 -5.34 15.53 11.65
CA ASP A 403 -5.94 16.59 12.47
C ASP A 403 -7.24 17.17 11.88
N GLY A 404 -7.79 16.51 10.86
CA GLY A 404 -8.99 17.00 10.17
C GLY A 404 -8.74 17.98 9.02
N ALA A 405 -7.49 18.34 8.72
CA ALA A 405 -7.17 19.27 7.63
C ALA A 405 -7.54 18.70 6.25
N PRO A 406 -8.05 19.53 5.30
CA PRO A 406 -8.21 19.11 3.90
C PRO A 406 -6.90 18.59 3.33
N GLY A 407 -6.96 17.39 2.74
CA GLY A 407 -5.82 16.63 2.23
C GLY A 407 -5.28 15.58 3.22
N SER A 408 -5.64 15.63 4.50
CA SER A 408 -5.23 14.62 5.49
C SER A 408 -6.14 13.39 5.49
N LEU A 409 -5.62 12.27 5.98
CA LEU A 409 -6.40 11.06 6.22
C LEU A 409 -7.33 11.27 7.43
N LEU A 410 -8.60 10.86 7.31
CA LEU A 410 -9.58 10.94 8.40
C LEU A 410 -8.98 10.36 9.70
N PRO A 411 -9.09 11.01 10.87
CA PRO A 411 -8.46 10.50 12.10
C PRO A 411 -9.22 9.28 12.64
N HIS A 412 -8.48 8.28 13.12
CA HIS A 412 -9.08 7.12 13.76
C HIS A 412 -9.58 7.46 15.17
N ARG A 413 -10.82 7.08 15.46
CA ARG A 413 -11.35 6.96 16.82
C ARG A 413 -12.33 5.79 16.87
N TRP A 414 -12.28 5.02 17.94
CA TRP A 414 -13.31 4.02 18.23
C TRP A 414 -14.59 4.73 18.66
N LEU A 415 -15.68 4.50 17.92
CA LEU A 415 -17.02 4.97 18.27
C LEU A 415 -17.68 4.00 19.26
N ASP A 416 -17.36 2.73 19.10
CA ASP A 416 -17.67 1.64 20.01
C ASP A 416 -16.54 0.59 19.94
N GLY A 417 -16.75 -0.59 20.51
CA GLY A 417 -15.72 -1.65 20.54
C GLY A 417 -15.35 -2.27 19.19
N ASN A 418 -16.04 -1.94 18.09
CA ASN A 418 -15.85 -2.58 16.78
C ASN A 418 -15.96 -1.63 15.57
N THR A 419 -16.50 -0.42 15.75
CA THR A 419 -16.65 0.59 14.70
C THR A 419 -15.68 1.75 14.90
N SER A 420 -14.84 1.96 13.89
CA SER A 420 -13.94 3.10 13.75
C SER A 420 -14.62 4.24 13.00
N THR A 421 -14.22 5.49 13.26
CA THR A 421 -14.52 6.64 12.39
C THR A 421 -14.16 6.38 10.92
N LEU A 422 -13.11 5.58 10.66
CA LEU A 422 -12.69 5.20 9.31
C LEU A 422 -13.69 4.28 8.58
N ASP A 423 -14.60 3.64 9.32
CA ASP A 423 -15.63 2.78 8.72
C ASP A 423 -16.86 3.60 8.25
N LEU A 424 -17.02 4.84 8.73
CA LEU A 424 -18.19 5.68 8.44
C LEU A 424 -18.40 6.01 6.96
N PRO A 425 -17.34 6.25 6.15
CA PRO A 425 -17.55 6.56 4.73
C PRO A 425 -18.06 5.37 3.90
N GLU A 426 -17.79 4.14 4.32
CA GLU A 426 -18.15 2.91 3.59
C GLU A 426 -17.82 3.00 2.09
N SER A 427 -16.62 3.47 1.74
CA SER A 427 -16.15 3.62 0.35
C SER A 427 -16.98 4.58 -0.50
N ARG A 428 -17.63 5.57 0.13
CA ARG A 428 -18.43 6.64 -0.51
C ARG A 428 -17.98 8.00 0.02
N PHE A 429 -18.46 9.06 -0.60
CA PHE A 429 -18.37 10.37 0.02
C PHE A 429 -19.15 10.39 1.33
N ALA A 430 -18.63 11.07 2.35
CA ALA A 430 -19.31 11.18 3.64
C ALA A 430 -19.21 12.60 4.19
N VAL A 431 -20.35 13.11 4.68
CA VAL A 431 -20.39 14.36 5.45
C VAL A 431 -20.45 14.01 6.93
N LEU A 432 -19.36 14.28 7.64
CA LEU A 432 -19.22 14.05 9.08
C LEU A 432 -19.37 15.39 9.81
N THR A 433 -20.19 15.43 10.86
CA THR A 433 -20.56 16.69 11.51
C THR A 433 -20.42 16.64 13.03
N GLY A 434 -20.31 17.83 13.65
CA GLY A 434 -20.44 17.98 15.10
C GLY A 434 -21.88 17.84 15.60
N PRO A 435 -22.12 17.92 16.93
CA PRO A 435 -23.42 17.67 17.55
C PRO A 435 -24.59 18.53 17.03
N ALA A 436 -24.31 19.75 16.58
CA ALA A 436 -25.29 20.70 16.05
C ALA A 436 -25.34 20.72 14.51
N GLY A 437 -24.58 19.86 13.82
CA GLY A 437 -24.47 19.84 12.36
C GLY A 437 -25.57 19.08 11.61
N GLU A 438 -26.78 18.93 12.17
CA GLU A 438 -27.91 18.34 11.45
C GLU A 438 -28.22 19.06 10.13
N PRO A 439 -28.18 20.41 10.05
CA PRO A 439 -28.40 21.12 8.79
C PRO A 439 -27.46 20.70 7.65
N TRP A 440 -26.20 20.39 7.96
CA TRP A 440 -25.23 19.87 6.97
C TRP A 440 -25.58 18.46 6.50
N ARG A 441 -26.14 17.62 7.37
CA ARG A 441 -26.57 16.26 7.00
C ARG A 441 -27.78 16.31 6.06
N GLU A 442 -28.73 17.20 6.32
CA GLU A 442 -29.87 17.42 5.42
C GLU A 442 -29.43 18.01 4.07
N ALA A 443 -28.50 18.99 4.09
CA ALA A 443 -27.90 19.55 2.88
C ALA A 443 -27.21 18.46 2.04
N ALA A 444 -26.44 17.59 2.69
CA ALA A 444 -25.78 16.47 2.02
C ALA A 444 -26.78 15.54 1.32
N GLN A 445 -27.91 15.22 1.94
CA GLN A 445 -28.95 14.40 1.32
C GLN A 445 -29.57 15.08 0.09
N ARG A 446 -29.89 16.37 0.18
CA ARG A 446 -30.48 17.15 -0.93
C ARG A 446 -29.52 17.28 -2.11
N VAL A 447 -28.28 17.69 -1.84
CA VAL A 447 -27.25 17.90 -2.87
C VAL A 447 -26.85 16.57 -3.51
N ALA A 448 -26.67 15.51 -2.72
CA ALA A 448 -26.35 14.17 -3.25
C ALA A 448 -27.44 13.66 -4.19
N ALA A 449 -28.72 13.80 -3.80
CA ALA A 449 -29.85 13.43 -4.66
C ALA A 449 -29.89 14.23 -5.97
N ALA A 450 -29.63 15.54 -5.92
CA ALA A 450 -29.59 16.40 -7.10
C ALA A 450 -28.43 16.02 -8.05
N ARG A 451 -27.29 15.56 -7.52
CA ARG A 451 -26.12 15.14 -8.29
C ARG A 451 -26.12 13.66 -8.72
N GLY A 452 -27.08 12.86 -8.26
CA GLY A 452 -27.04 11.40 -8.47
C GLY A 452 -25.87 10.71 -7.76
N LEU A 453 -25.41 11.28 -6.65
CA LEU A 453 -24.34 10.75 -5.82
C LEU A 453 -24.91 10.04 -4.59
N GLU A 454 -24.16 9.08 -4.09
CA GLU A 454 -24.42 8.51 -2.76
C GLU A 454 -23.46 9.14 -1.76
N VAL A 455 -24.02 9.81 -0.75
CA VAL A 455 -23.26 10.47 0.32
C VAL A 455 -23.72 9.92 1.67
N ARG A 456 -22.79 9.37 2.45
CA ARG A 456 -23.02 8.98 3.85
C ARG A 456 -23.06 10.22 4.73
N THR A 457 -23.77 10.13 5.86
CA THR A 457 -23.73 11.18 6.88
C THR A 457 -23.60 10.56 8.25
N ALA A 458 -22.80 11.17 9.11
CA ALA A 458 -22.73 10.80 10.51
C ALA A 458 -22.53 12.03 11.39
N ARG A 459 -23.19 12.02 12.55
CA ARG A 459 -23.04 13.02 13.58
C ARG A 459 -22.18 12.44 14.70
N LEU A 460 -21.14 13.16 15.09
CA LEU A 460 -20.19 12.76 16.12
C LEU A 460 -20.24 13.73 17.31
N ASP A 461 -19.57 13.36 18.40
CA ASP A 461 -19.56 14.16 19.62
C ASP A 461 -18.65 15.40 19.51
N ALA A 462 -18.78 16.32 20.46
CA ALA A 462 -18.02 17.57 20.50
C ALA A 462 -16.50 17.34 20.66
N GLU A 463 -16.10 16.27 21.34
CA GLU A 463 -14.68 15.91 21.51
C GLU A 463 -14.06 15.53 20.17
N TRP A 464 -14.77 14.75 19.36
CA TRP A 464 -14.33 14.41 18.00
C TRP A 464 -14.29 15.66 17.13
N ALA A 465 -15.35 16.47 17.14
CA ALA A 465 -15.43 17.71 16.37
C ALA A 465 -14.22 18.62 16.64
N SER A 466 -13.93 18.86 17.92
CA SER A 466 -12.76 19.64 18.33
C SER A 466 -11.44 19.02 17.88
N SER A 467 -11.29 17.69 17.94
CA SER A 467 -10.07 16.99 17.52
C SER A 467 -9.76 17.09 16.03
N VAL A 468 -10.78 17.33 15.19
CA VAL A 468 -10.64 17.52 13.74
C VAL A 468 -10.71 18.99 13.31
N GLY A 469 -10.69 19.88 14.29
CA GLY A 469 -10.72 21.33 14.08
C GLY A 469 -12.01 21.83 13.45
N ILE A 470 -13.17 21.31 13.90
CA ILE A 470 -14.48 21.90 13.61
C ILE A 470 -15.26 22.21 14.89
N ASP A 471 -16.13 23.22 14.82
CA ASP A 471 -17.11 23.56 15.86
C ASP A 471 -18.31 22.57 15.86
N ASP A 472 -19.19 22.66 16.86
CA ASP A 472 -20.38 21.80 16.99
C ASP A 472 -21.30 21.83 15.76
N GLY A 473 -21.33 22.95 15.03
CA GLY A 473 -22.12 23.13 13.80
C GLY A 473 -21.34 22.87 12.50
N GLY A 474 -20.04 22.56 12.59
CA GLY A 474 -19.17 22.38 11.43
C GLY A 474 -19.33 21.02 10.74
N ALA A 475 -18.61 20.86 9.62
CA ALA A 475 -18.64 19.65 8.81
C ALA A 475 -17.30 19.35 8.11
N LEU A 476 -17.05 18.06 7.89
CA LEU A 476 -16.03 17.53 7.00
C LEU A 476 -16.68 16.80 5.82
N LEU A 477 -16.14 16.96 4.61
CA LEU A 477 -16.37 16.05 3.50
C LEU A 477 -15.20 15.06 3.41
N VAL A 478 -15.48 13.79 3.61
CA VAL A 478 -14.53 12.68 3.48
C VAL A 478 -14.78 11.95 2.17
N ARG A 479 -13.70 11.60 1.47
CA ARG A 479 -13.70 10.86 0.20
C ARG A 479 -13.89 9.36 0.41
N PRO A 480 -14.22 8.61 -0.67
CA PRO A 480 -14.24 7.16 -0.65
C PRO A 480 -12.96 6.50 -0.15
N ASP A 481 -11.79 7.11 -0.35
CA ASP A 481 -10.50 6.59 0.12
C ASP A 481 -10.12 7.01 1.56
N GLY A 482 -11.03 7.69 2.27
CA GLY A 482 -10.85 8.13 3.65
C GLY A 482 -10.11 9.46 3.82
N PHE A 483 -9.71 10.12 2.73
CA PHE A 483 -9.08 11.44 2.79
C PHE A 483 -10.12 12.56 2.92
N ILE A 484 -9.80 13.59 3.67
CA ILE A 484 -10.67 14.75 3.85
C ILE A 484 -10.52 15.65 2.62
N ALA A 485 -11.60 15.82 1.87
CA ALA A 485 -11.63 16.71 0.72
C ALA A 485 -11.91 18.17 1.10
N TRP A 486 -12.62 18.42 2.19
CA TRP A 486 -13.04 19.76 2.59
C TRP A 486 -13.48 19.80 4.06
N ARG A 487 -13.39 20.98 4.68
CA ARG A 487 -13.78 21.28 6.06
C ARG A 487 -14.41 22.67 6.18
N THR A 488 -15.38 22.84 7.07
CA THR A 488 -15.94 24.17 7.39
C THR A 488 -16.51 24.27 8.82
N ASP A 489 -16.48 25.50 9.35
CA ASP A 489 -17.22 25.93 10.55
C ASP A 489 -18.40 26.86 10.22
N GLN A 490 -18.65 27.08 8.94
CA GLN A 490 -19.76 27.91 8.50
C GLN A 490 -21.09 27.18 8.67
N ASN A 491 -22.17 27.96 8.75
CA ASN A 491 -23.53 27.42 8.72
C ASN A 491 -23.78 26.65 7.43
N ALA A 492 -24.65 25.63 7.52
CA ALA A 492 -25.01 24.82 6.37
C ALA A 492 -25.58 25.63 5.22
N ASP A 493 -25.05 25.38 4.03
CA ASP A 493 -25.48 25.96 2.76
C ASP A 493 -25.35 24.91 1.66
N ASP A 494 -26.49 24.55 1.06
CA ASP A 494 -26.57 23.60 -0.04
C ASP A 494 -25.69 24.03 -1.22
N ALA A 495 -25.61 25.34 -1.52
CA ALA A 495 -24.82 25.84 -2.65
C ALA A 495 -23.31 25.70 -2.41
N VAL A 496 -22.88 25.82 -1.16
CA VAL A 496 -21.47 25.61 -0.78
C VAL A 496 -21.11 24.13 -0.95
N LEU A 497 -21.92 23.22 -0.41
CA LEU A 497 -21.66 21.78 -0.54
C LEU A 497 -21.73 21.31 -1.99
N ASP A 498 -22.68 21.83 -2.77
CA ASP A 498 -22.79 21.56 -4.20
C ASP A 498 -21.52 21.96 -4.96
N LYS A 499 -20.99 23.17 -4.69
CA LYS A 499 -19.74 23.65 -5.28
C LYS A 499 -18.53 22.80 -4.88
N VAL A 500 -18.47 22.37 -3.62
CA VAL A 500 -17.39 21.50 -3.12
C VAL A 500 -17.45 20.14 -3.82
N LEU A 501 -18.62 19.50 -3.87
CA LEU A 501 -18.79 18.22 -4.56
C LEU A 501 -18.51 18.35 -6.07
N ALA A 502 -18.91 19.45 -6.70
CA ALA A 502 -18.54 19.75 -8.09
C ALA A 502 -17.03 19.77 -8.30
N ALA A 503 -16.31 20.52 -7.46
CA ALA A 503 -14.86 20.64 -7.57
C ALA A 503 -14.19 19.26 -7.42
N VAL A 504 -14.57 18.51 -6.38
CA VAL A 504 -13.95 17.23 -6.03
C VAL A 504 -14.31 16.12 -7.03
N THR A 505 -15.50 16.14 -7.63
CA THR A 505 -15.90 15.17 -8.66
C THR A 505 -15.55 15.62 -10.08
N GLY A 506 -15.08 16.85 -10.27
CA GLY A 506 -14.80 17.43 -11.58
C GLY A 506 -16.04 17.61 -12.45
N ARG A 507 -17.20 17.96 -11.87
CA ARG A 507 -18.50 18.14 -12.57
C ARG A 507 -19.29 19.35 -12.15
#